data_AF-A0A261SB02-F1
#
_entry.id   AF-A0A261SB02-F1
#
_cell.length_a   1.000
_cell.length_b   1.000
_cell.length_c   1.000
_cell.angle_alpha   90.00
_cell.angle_beta   90.00
_cell.angle_gamma   90.00
#
_symmetry.space_group_name_H-M   'P 1'
#
loop_
_entity.id
_entity.type
_entity.pdbx_description
1 polymer ?
#
loop_
_entity_poly.entity_id
_entity_poly.type
_entity_poly.pdbx_seq_one_letter_code
_entity_poly.pdbx_strand_id
1 'polypeptide(L)'
;MCSTKRTSVSLSGLYNCRLPAVNTPEPAPAGFARPPRASRRRSDGPTHPPPRHTMKQSKSPPPAADADNGTVNRVLRILTRFAEKERWGLNELSRSLNLPRGTTHRLLNLCKPLNFVTQDEEGQYTPGIELYRLAGRLASEIPINQIGDPILQEVRDQTDETVLLTLLVRNELKMFFTSSASPAHPLRYRIEKNRLEPLCWGAAGRSLLAFLSEEEIEQVVRRAEPSPLDGRPMDEDELRQSLRTIREQGYAVSCSQRAPGAYGVAVPFFDLRGEVRGNLTLTIPDFRFDPARQDAWVGLLREAAATLTRRLGWS
;
A
#
# COMPACT_ATOMS: atom_id res chain seq x y z
N MET A 1 -54.73 -5.21 -8.76
CA MET A 1 -54.02 -3.93 -9.04
C MET A 1 -52.59 -4.05 -8.52
N CYS A 2 -51.65 -3.91 -9.46
CA CYS A 2 -50.18 -3.90 -9.39
C CYS A 2 -49.43 -4.39 -8.14
N SER A 3 -48.83 -5.57 -8.30
CA SER A 3 -47.63 -6.05 -7.61
C SER A 3 -46.39 -5.37 -8.19
N THR A 4 -45.62 -4.66 -7.36
CA THR A 4 -44.36 -4.03 -7.77
C THR A 4 -43.22 -5.02 -7.58
N LYS A 5 -42.81 -5.68 -8.67
CA LYS A 5 -41.59 -6.49 -8.73
C LYS A 5 -40.37 -5.61 -8.47
N ARG A 6 -39.59 -5.93 -7.43
CA ARG A 6 -38.21 -5.47 -7.28
C ARG A 6 -37.35 -6.21 -8.28
N THR A 7 -36.95 -5.53 -9.34
CA THR A 7 -35.94 -6.04 -10.26
C THR A 7 -34.57 -5.75 -9.66
N SER A 8 -33.89 -6.78 -9.16
CA SER A 8 -32.47 -6.72 -8.82
C SER A 8 -31.67 -6.58 -10.12
N VAL A 9 -31.19 -5.38 -10.42
CA VAL A 9 -30.25 -5.17 -11.53
C VAL A 9 -28.87 -5.61 -11.06
N SER A 10 -28.38 -6.70 -11.64
CA SER A 10 -27.01 -7.19 -11.47
C SER A 10 -26.03 -6.17 -12.06
N LEU A 11 -25.18 -5.57 -11.22
CA LEU A 11 -24.15 -4.60 -11.60
C LEU A 11 -22.95 -5.20 -12.36
N SER A 12 -22.98 -6.50 -12.67
CA SER A 12 -21.89 -7.23 -13.31
C SER A 12 -21.70 -6.96 -14.82
N GLY A 13 -22.54 -6.13 -15.45
CA GLY A 13 -22.58 -5.95 -16.91
C GLY A 13 -22.09 -4.61 -17.47
N LEU A 14 -21.58 -3.66 -16.66
CA LEU A 14 -21.38 -2.27 -17.10
C LEU A 14 -19.93 -1.81 -17.33
N TYR A 15 -18.91 -2.67 -17.13
CA TYR A 15 -17.51 -2.29 -17.32
C TYR A 15 -16.84 -3.18 -18.35
N ASN A 16 -16.80 -2.71 -19.60
CA ASN A 16 -16.23 -3.46 -20.72
C ASN A 16 -14.73 -3.16 -20.93
N CYS A 17 -14.00 -2.95 -19.83
CA CYS A 17 -12.55 -2.72 -19.86
C CYS A 17 -11.83 -4.06 -19.66
N ARG A 18 -11.27 -4.61 -20.74
CA ARG A 18 -10.36 -5.76 -20.68
C ARG A 18 -8.92 -5.25 -20.68
N LEU A 19 -8.06 -5.91 -19.90
CA LEU A 19 -6.62 -5.71 -20.03
C LEU A 19 -6.22 -6.08 -21.48
N PRO A 20 -5.45 -5.24 -22.19
CA PRO A 20 -4.91 -5.62 -23.48
C PRO A 20 -3.99 -6.85 -23.33
N ALA A 21 -3.87 -7.65 -24.38
CA ALA A 21 -2.88 -8.72 -24.41
C ALA A 21 -1.49 -8.11 -24.19
N VAL A 22 -0.79 -8.61 -23.17
CA VAL A 22 0.57 -8.16 -22.84
C VAL A 22 1.47 -8.61 -23.99
N ASN A 23 1.86 -7.69 -24.87
CA ASN A 23 3.03 -7.92 -25.72
C ASN A 23 4.25 -7.97 -24.81
N THR A 24 5.04 -9.03 -24.91
CA THR A 24 6.31 -9.16 -24.18
C THR A 24 7.19 -7.95 -24.46
N PRO A 25 7.46 -7.07 -23.47
CA PRO A 25 8.35 -5.95 -23.68
C PRO A 25 9.80 -6.44 -23.72
N GLU A 26 10.63 -5.69 -24.44
CA GLU A 26 12.09 -5.81 -24.41
C GLU A 26 12.59 -5.75 -22.94
N PRO A 27 13.59 -6.57 -22.55
CA PRO A 27 14.04 -6.65 -21.16
C PRO A 27 14.38 -5.26 -20.60
N ALA A 28 13.93 -5.00 -19.36
CA ALA A 28 14.15 -3.73 -18.69
C ALA A 28 15.64 -3.35 -18.67
N PRO A 29 16.00 -2.07 -18.86
CA PRO A 29 17.39 -1.63 -18.79
C PRO A 29 18.00 -1.96 -17.42
N ALA A 30 19.29 -2.31 -17.42
CA ALA A 30 20.06 -2.95 -16.34
C ALA A 30 20.10 -2.22 -14.97
N GLY A 31 19.39 -1.10 -14.79
CA GLY A 31 19.28 -0.36 -13.53
C GLY A 31 18.22 -0.87 -12.54
N PHE A 32 17.38 -1.83 -12.93
CA PHE A 32 16.26 -2.34 -12.11
C PHE A 32 16.38 -3.82 -11.70
N ALA A 33 17.49 -4.48 -12.07
CA ALA A 33 17.79 -5.79 -11.51
C ALA A 33 18.21 -5.62 -10.05
N ARG A 34 17.60 -6.41 -9.15
CA ARG A 34 18.03 -6.53 -7.75
C ARG A 34 19.56 -6.70 -7.73
N PRO A 35 20.32 -5.86 -6.99
CA PRO A 35 21.77 -5.97 -7.00
C PRO A 35 22.18 -7.39 -6.58
N PRO A 36 23.14 -8.03 -7.26
CA PRO A 36 23.54 -9.39 -6.92
C PRO A 36 24.02 -9.42 -5.46
N ARG A 37 23.47 -10.35 -4.67
CA ARG A 37 23.95 -10.60 -3.30
C ARG A 37 25.44 -10.89 -3.37
N ALA A 38 26.25 -10.07 -2.70
CA ALA A 38 27.66 -10.31 -2.55
C ALA A 38 27.89 -11.69 -1.91
N SER A 39 28.29 -12.67 -2.71
CA SER A 39 28.81 -13.93 -2.22
C SER A 39 30.13 -13.62 -1.52
N ARG A 40 30.16 -13.78 -0.20
CA ARG A 40 31.42 -13.72 0.56
C ARG A 40 32.33 -14.82 0.00
N ARG A 41 33.36 -14.41 -0.73
CA ARG A 41 34.48 -15.28 -1.13
C ARG A 41 35.06 -15.90 0.13
N ARG A 42 35.01 -17.22 0.23
CA ARG A 42 35.78 -17.99 1.22
C ARG A 42 37.22 -18.02 0.74
N SER A 43 38.13 -17.51 1.56
CA SER A 43 39.57 -17.75 1.42
C SER A 43 39.94 -19.01 2.21
N ASP A 44 40.58 -19.95 1.54
CA ASP A 44 41.14 -21.18 2.12
C ASP A 44 42.37 -20.88 3.00
N GLY A 45 42.43 -21.55 4.16
CA GLY A 45 43.52 -21.52 5.14
C GLY A 45 43.20 -22.45 6.34
N PRO A 46 44.19 -23.06 7.01
CA PRO A 46 44.27 -24.51 7.18
C PRO A 46 43.46 -25.10 8.34
N THR A 47 43.15 -26.39 8.17
CA THR A 47 42.38 -27.30 9.01
C THR A 47 42.96 -27.52 10.41
N HIS A 48 42.20 -27.12 11.44
CA HIS A 48 42.25 -27.73 12.77
C HIS A 48 40.82 -28.14 13.20
N PRO A 49 40.64 -29.33 13.82
CA PRO A 49 39.32 -29.80 14.19
C PRO A 49 38.83 -29.05 15.45
N PRO A 50 37.58 -28.56 15.50
CA PRO A 50 37.06 -27.93 16.71
C PRO A 50 36.55 -28.99 17.71
N PRO A 51 36.51 -28.66 19.01
CA PRO A 51 36.04 -29.57 20.05
C PRO A 51 34.51 -29.74 19.99
N ARG A 52 34.02 -30.90 20.41
CA ARG A 52 32.59 -31.18 20.56
C ARG A 52 31.98 -30.30 21.65
N HIS A 53 31.36 -29.19 21.25
CA HIS A 53 30.43 -28.45 22.08
C HIS A 53 29.00 -28.68 21.60
N THR A 54 28.16 -29.10 22.55
CA THR A 54 26.73 -29.30 22.44
C THR A 54 26.04 -28.06 21.87
N MET A 55 25.36 -28.23 20.74
CA MET A 55 24.51 -27.20 20.12
C MET A 55 23.40 -26.79 21.10
N LYS A 56 23.54 -25.64 21.74
CA LYS A 56 22.38 -24.86 22.20
C LYS A 56 21.68 -24.34 20.95
N GLN A 57 20.47 -24.84 20.70
CA GLN A 57 19.59 -24.37 19.65
C GLN A 57 19.42 -22.85 19.77
N SER A 58 19.89 -22.13 18.76
CA SER A 58 19.52 -20.74 18.50
C SER A 58 18.04 -20.75 18.14
N LYS A 59 17.20 -20.24 19.05
CA LYS A 59 15.79 -19.96 18.75
C LYS A 59 15.75 -18.88 17.68
N SER A 60 15.20 -19.22 16.52
CA SER A 60 14.70 -18.28 15.52
C SER A 60 13.73 -17.29 16.19
N PRO A 61 13.65 -16.02 15.77
CA PRO A 61 12.64 -15.11 16.28
C PRO A 61 11.25 -15.68 15.99
N PRO A 62 10.32 -15.71 16.95
CA PRO A 62 8.97 -16.19 16.70
C PRO A 62 8.25 -15.28 15.67
N PRO A 63 7.33 -15.84 14.88
CA PRO A 63 6.54 -15.08 13.92
C PRO A 63 5.72 -13.99 14.62
N ALA A 64 5.54 -12.84 13.97
CA ALA A 64 4.82 -11.66 14.45
C ALA A 64 3.29 -11.87 14.59
N ALA A 65 2.89 -12.84 15.41
CA ALA A 65 1.52 -13.11 15.81
C ALA A 65 1.29 -12.98 17.33
N ASP A 66 2.33 -12.66 18.10
CA ASP A 66 2.25 -12.25 19.51
C ASP A 66 2.82 -10.83 19.70
N ALA A 67 2.32 -9.87 18.92
CA ALA A 67 2.62 -8.45 19.12
C ALA A 67 1.90 -7.91 20.37
N ASP A 68 2.47 -8.27 21.53
CA ASP A 68 2.57 -7.50 22.75
C ASP A 68 1.25 -6.91 23.32
N ASN A 69 0.73 -7.62 24.32
CA ASN A 69 -0.43 -7.31 25.16
C ASN A 69 -0.26 -6.06 26.07
N GLY A 70 0.82 -5.31 25.90
CA GLY A 70 1.13 -4.11 26.67
C GLY A 70 0.09 -2.99 26.52
N THR A 71 -0.06 -2.21 27.59
CA THR A 71 -0.97 -1.05 27.63
C THR A 71 -0.64 -0.02 26.55
N VAL A 72 0.64 0.20 26.26
CA VAL A 72 1.11 1.15 25.23
C VAL A 72 0.61 0.77 23.84
N ASN A 73 0.75 -0.50 23.42
CA ASN A 73 0.28 -0.93 22.10
C ASN A 73 -1.22 -0.80 21.95
N ARG A 74 -1.99 -1.07 23.01
CA ARG A 74 -3.44 -0.89 22.99
C ARG A 74 -3.81 0.57 22.81
N VAL A 75 -3.10 1.50 23.45
CA VAL A 75 -3.28 2.94 23.25
C VAL A 75 -2.95 3.33 21.81
N LEU A 76 -1.80 2.92 21.27
CA LEU A 76 -1.43 3.22 19.88
C LEU A 76 -2.46 2.69 18.89
N ARG A 77 -2.93 1.45 19.08
CA ARG A 77 -3.99 0.86 18.26
C ARG A 77 -5.32 1.60 18.38
N ILE A 78 -5.64 2.19 19.54
CA ILE A 78 -6.82 3.06 19.68
C ILE A 78 -6.65 4.31 18.81
N LEU A 79 -5.49 4.98 18.90
CA LEU A 79 -5.25 6.23 18.17
C LEU A 79 -5.28 6.02 16.65
N THR A 80 -4.75 4.90 16.15
CA THR A 80 -4.76 4.60 14.71
C THR A 80 -6.16 4.35 14.15
N ARG A 81 -7.15 3.97 14.97
CA ARG A 81 -8.54 3.80 14.50
C ARG A 81 -9.19 5.10 14.02
N PHE A 82 -8.72 6.25 14.51
CA PHE A 82 -9.20 7.54 14.04
C PHE A 82 -8.80 7.84 12.58
N ALA A 83 -7.81 7.13 12.03
CA ALA A 83 -7.48 7.21 10.61
C ALA A 83 -8.49 6.49 9.70
N GLU A 84 -9.24 5.52 10.24
CA GLU A 84 -10.25 4.76 9.49
C GLU A 84 -11.64 5.42 9.55
N LYS A 85 -11.94 6.08 10.66
CA LYS A 85 -13.22 6.75 10.93
C LYS A 85 -13.02 7.84 11.99
N GLU A 86 -13.62 9.00 11.75
CA GLU A 86 -13.45 10.18 12.60
C GLU A 86 -14.10 10.04 13.99
N ARG A 87 -15.25 9.37 14.08
CA ARG A 87 -16.04 9.26 15.32
C ARG A 87 -16.33 7.81 15.68
N TRP A 88 -16.11 7.45 16.93
CA TRP A 88 -16.28 6.09 17.42
C TRP A 88 -17.11 6.01 18.70
N GLY A 89 -18.09 5.11 18.70
CA GLY A 89 -18.75 4.72 19.94
C GLY A 89 -17.87 3.78 20.77
N LEU A 90 -17.99 3.81 22.10
CA LEU A 90 -17.18 2.94 22.98
C LEU A 90 -17.32 1.44 22.63
N ASN A 91 -18.56 0.99 22.38
CA ASN A 91 -18.85 -0.41 22.03
C ASN A 91 -18.28 -0.78 20.65
N GLU A 92 -18.39 0.14 19.71
CA GLU A 92 -17.91 -0.04 18.35
C GLU A 92 -16.37 -0.18 18.34
N LEU A 93 -15.69 0.74 19.02
CA LEU A 93 -14.23 0.74 19.14
C LEU A 93 -13.70 -0.47 19.92
N SER A 94 -14.41 -0.87 20.97
CA SER A 94 -14.10 -2.10 21.73
C SER A 94 -14.15 -3.34 20.84
N ARG A 95 -15.17 -3.46 19.98
CA ARG A 95 -15.29 -4.57 19.02
C ARG A 95 -14.21 -4.52 17.93
N SER A 96 -13.95 -3.34 17.34
CA SER A 96 -12.96 -3.21 16.26
C SER A 96 -11.52 -3.50 16.70
N LEU A 97 -11.24 -3.38 18.00
CA LEU A 97 -9.92 -3.66 18.59
C LEU A 97 -9.82 -5.03 19.26
N ASN A 98 -10.94 -5.75 19.40
CA ASN A 98 -11.04 -6.95 20.22
C ASN A 98 -10.55 -6.72 21.66
N LEU A 99 -11.01 -5.63 22.29
CA LEU A 99 -10.66 -5.26 23.67
C LEU A 99 -11.91 -5.19 24.55
N PRO A 100 -11.85 -5.60 25.83
CA PRO A 100 -12.98 -5.45 26.74
C PRO A 100 -13.41 -3.99 26.90
N ARG A 101 -14.73 -3.73 26.91
CA ARG A 101 -15.30 -2.37 27.01
C ARG A 101 -14.69 -1.53 28.14
N GLY A 102 -14.53 -2.12 29.33
CA GLY A 102 -13.91 -1.44 30.48
C GLY A 102 -12.44 -1.09 30.27
N THR A 103 -11.69 -1.95 29.57
CA THR A 103 -10.30 -1.66 29.18
C THR A 103 -10.26 -0.52 28.19
N THR A 104 -11.05 -0.57 27.12
CA THR A 104 -11.13 0.49 26.10
C THR A 104 -11.47 1.84 26.73
N HIS A 105 -12.49 1.87 27.61
CA HIS A 105 -12.87 3.08 28.33
C HIS A 105 -11.74 3.65 29.20
N ARG A 106 -11.06 2.78 29.97
CA ARG A 106 -9.93 3.19 30.80
C ARG A 106 -8.81 3.80 29.96
N LEU A 107 -8.46 3.18 28.83
CA LEU A 107 -7.41 3.67 27.95
C LEU A 107 -7.78 5.02 27.31
N LEU A 108 -9.02 5.18 26.84
CA LEU A 108 -9.50 6.46 26.30
C LEU A 108 -9.42 7.56 27.35
N ASN A 109 -9.78 7.28 28.60
CA ASN A 109 -9.69 8.25 29.69
C ASN A 109 -8.24 8.58 30.10
N LEU A 110 -7.26 7.73 29.81
CA LEU A 110 -5.83 8.08 29.94
C LEU A 110 -5.37 9.01 28.82
N CYS A 111 -5.96 8.90 27.62
CA CYS A 111 -5.62 9.75 26.47
C CYS A 111 -6.27 11.14 26.53
N LYS A 112 -7.42 11.28 27.19
CA LYS A 112 -8.19 12.55 27.27
C LYS A 112 -7.39 13.70 27.91
N PRO A 113 -6.78 13.57 29.10
CA PRO A 113 -6.01 14.65 29.71
C PRO A 113 -4.79 15.09 28.88
N LEU A 114 -4.32 14.20 28.01
CA LEU A 114 -3.20 14.45 27.09
C LEU A 114 -3.66 15.03 25.74
N ASN A 115 -4.95 15.33 25.59
CA ASN A 115 -5.55 15.89 24.37
C ASN A 115 -5.40 15.02 23.10
N PHE A 116 -5.11 13.72 23.24
CA PHE A 116 -5.04 12.78 22.11
C PHE A 116 -6.42 12.30 21.66
N VAL A 117 -7.39 12.31 22.58
CA VAL A 117 -8.77 11.90 22.32
C VAL A 117 -9.69 12.90 23.00
N THR A 118 -10.77 13.29 22.32
CA THR A 118 -11.87 14.02 22.93
C THR A 118 -13.16 13.21 22.84
N GLN A 119 -14.19 13.65 23.55
CA GLN A 119 -15.52 13.05 23.50
C GLN A 119 -16.52 14.16 23.18
N ASP A 120 -17.33 13.96 22.13
CA ASP A 120 -18.38 14.91 21.76
C ASP A 120 -19.59 14.83 22.70
N GLU A 121 -20.57 15.72 22.49
CA GLU A 121 -21.77 15.83 23.32
C GLU A 121 -22.62 14.56 23.28
N GLU A 122 -22.59 13.83 22.16
CA GLU A 122 -23.25 12.54 21.96
C GLU A 122 -22.47 11.35 22.57
N GLY A 123 -21.34 11.62 23.23
CA GLY A 123 -20.54 10.61 23.90
C GLY A 123 -19.67 9.77 22.95
N GLN A 124 -19.51 10.17 21.69
CA GLN A 124 -18.58 9.55 20.74
C GLN A 124 -17.17 10.06 20.97
N TYR A 125 -16.20 9.17 20.79
CA TYR A 125 -14.79 9.52 20.86
C TYR A 125 -14.30 10.00 19.50
N THR A 126 -13.54 11.09 19.49
CA THR A 126 -12.98 11.70 18.28
C THR A 126 -11.50 12.06 18.50
N PRO A 127 -10.70 12.27 17.44
CA PRO A 127 -9.31 12.67 17.60
C PRO A 127 -9.21 13.99 18.38
N GLY A 128 -8.35 14.03 19.39
CA GLY A 128 -8.09 15.26 20.15
C GLY A 128 -7.11 16.18 19.42
N ILE A 129 -7.05 17.45 19.86
CA ILE A 129 -6.24 18.51 19.21
C ILE A 129 -4.75 18.15 19.11
N GLU A 130 -4.22 17.33 20.01
CA GLU A 130 -2.81 16.93 19.99
C GLU A 130 -2.47 16.08 18.76
N LEU A 131 -3.39 15.22 18.32
CA LEU A 131 -3.20 14.46 17.07
C LEU A 131 -3.13 15.39 15.86
N TYR A 132 -3.97 16.42 15.80
CA TYR A 132 -3.93 17.41 14.73
C TYR A 132 -2.63 18.23 14.75
N ARG A 133 -2.16 18.62 15.94
CA ARG A 133 -0.90 19.34 16.11
C ARG A 133 0.29 18.52 15.61
N LEU A 134 0.37 17.25 16.00
CA LEU A 134 1.42 16.32 15.55
C LEU A 134 1.32 16.07 14.04
N ALA A 135 0.12 15.77 13.53
CA ALA A 135 -0.10 15.53 12.11
C ALA A 135 0.27 16.76 11.26
N GLY A 136 -0.13 17.97 11.69
CA GLY A 136 0.19 19.21 10.98
C GLY A 136 1.70 19.45 10.88
N ARG A 137 2.44 19.23 11.98
CA ARG A 137 3.90 19.36 12.00
C ARG A 137 4.60 18.32 11.12
N LEU A 138 4.15 17.06 11.17
CA LEU A 138 4.72 15.99 10.36
C LEU A 138 4.39 16.18 8.88
N ALA A 139 3.17 16.61 8.54
CA ALA A 139 2.73 16.82 7.16
C ALA A 139 3.55 17.88 6.43
N SER A 140 3.99 18.95 7.11
CA SER A 140 4.90 19.95 6.53
C SER A 140 6.32 19.41 6.27
N GLU A 141 6.69 18.29 6.89
CA GLU A 141 8.06 17.77 6.91
C GLU A 141 8.23 16.41 6.23
N ILE A 142 7.19 15.82 5.60
CA ILE A 142 7.32 14.52 4.91
C ILE A 142 8.30 14.68 3.71
N PRO A 143 9.57 14.22 3.81
CA PRO A 143 10.58 14.58 2.83
C PRO A 143 10.28 13.99 1.45
N ILE A 144 9.63 12.81 1.44
CA ILE A 144 9.24 12.14 0.22
C ILE A 144 8.13 12.87 -0.54
N ASN A 145 7.25 13.60 0.13
CA ASN A 145 6.23 14.41 -0.56
C ASN A 145 6.85 15.68 -1.13
N GLN A 146 7.74 16.34 -0.39
CA GLN A 146 8.46 17.52 -0.91
C GLN A 146 9.27 17.21 -2.16
N ILE A 147 9.89 16.03 -2.23
CA ILE A 147 10.65 15.56 -3.40
C ILE A 147 9.71 15.03 -4.48
N GLY A 148 8.67 14.30 -4.09
CA GLY A 148 7.76 13.61 -4.99
C GLY A 148 6.76 14.53 -5.69
N ASP A 149 6.25 15.56 -5.02
CA ASP A 149 5.19 16.43 -5.56
C ASP A 149 5.58 17.11 -6.87
N PRO A 150 6.79 17.69 -7.03
CA PRO A 150 7.23 18.22 -8.33
C PRO A 150 7.30 17.15 -9.42
N ILE A 151 7.74 15.93 -9.08
CA ILE A 151 7.82 14.81 -10.03
C ILE A 151 6.41 14.39 -10.46
N LEU A 152 5.46 14.31 -9.52
CA LEU A 152 4.07 13.98 -9.84
C LEU A 152 3.44 15.04 -10.75
N GLN A 153 3.74 16.33 -10.53
CA GLN A 153 3.24 17.42 -11.35
C GLN A 153 3.78 17.33 -12.78
N GLU A 154 5.07 17.07 -12.95
CA GLU A 154 5.69 16.91 -14.26
C GLU A 154 5.09 15.74 -15.05
N VAL A 155 4.90 14.58 -14.40
CA VAL A 155 4.22 13.43 -15.02
C VAL A 155 2.79 13.80 -15.39
N ARG A 156 2.04 14.43 -14.49
CA ARG A 156 0.67 14.90 -14.73
C ARG A 156 0.61 15.82 -15.95
N ASP A 157 1.52 16.78 -16.06
CA ASP A 157 1.51 17.78 -17.14
C ASP A 157 1.79 17.16 -18.52
N GLN A 158 2.53 16.04 -18.55
CA GLN A 158 2.80 15.31 -19.78
C GLN A 158 1.69 14.31 -20.17
N THR A 159 0.97 13.77 -19.19
CA THR A 159 -0.07 12.74 -19.45
C THR A 159 -1.49 13.28 -19.44
N ASP A 160 -1.71 14.38 -18.73
CA ASP A 160 -3.03 14.96 -18.38
C ASP A 160 -3.94 13.97 -17.61
N GLU A 161 -3.30 13.20 -16.73
CA GLU A 161 -3.92 12.10 -15.97
C GLU A 161 -3.54 12.15 -14.49
N THR A 162 -4.26 11.43 -13.65
CA THR A 162 -4.00 11.47 -12.20
C THR A 162 -2.78 10.64 -11.85
N VAL A 163 -1.78 11.24 -11.21
CA VAL A 163 -0.55 10.56 -10.75
C VAL A 163 -0.56 10.46 -9.23
N LEU A 164 -0.22 9.29 -8.70
CA LEU A 164 -0.24 8.98 -7.28
C LEU A 164 1.14 8.53 -6.81
N LEU A 165 1.53 8.99 -5.63
CA LEU A 165 2.69 8.48 -4.90
C LEU A 165 2.21 7.59 -3.76
N THR A 166 2.65 6.34 -3.78
CA THR A 166 2.25 5.30 -2.84
C THR A 166 3.43 4.85 -2.01
N LEU A 167 3.25 4.64 -0.71
CA LEU A 167 4.25 4.07 0.18
C LEU A 167 3.82 2.72 0.73
N LEU A 168 4.79 1.82 0.87
CA LEU A 168 4.62 0.52 1.51
C LEU A 168 4.79 0.65 3.03
N VAL A 169 3.82 0.17 3.79
CA VAL A 169 3.91 -0.07 5.23
C VAL A 169 4.23 -1.54 5.45
N ARG A 170 5.52 -1.87 5.35
CA ARG A 170 5.99 -3.27 5.28
C ARG A 170 5.60 -4.10 6.50
N ASN A 171 5.64 -3.53 7.71
CA ASN A 171 5.26 -4.24 8.93
C ASN A 171 3.78 -4.65 8.95
N GLU A 172 2.92 -3.91 8.25
CA GLU A 172 1.50 -4.22 8.13
C GLU A 172 1.16 -4.97 6.83
N LEU A 173 2.12 -5.05 5.90
CA LEU A 173 1.93 -5.53 4.54
C LEU A 173 0.76 -4.84 3.84
N LYS A 174 0.68 -3.52 4.04
CA LYS A 174 -0.31 -2.62 3.43
C LYS A 174 0.39 -1.46 2.73
N MET A 175 -0.36 -0.66 1.98
CA MET A 175 0.12 0.56 1.37
C MET A 175 -0.79 1.74 1.68
N PHE A 176 -0.33 2.97 1.44
CA PHE A 176 -1.21 4.14 1.41
C PHE A 176 -0.74 5.14 0.35
N PHE A 177 -1.68 5.91 -0.18
CA PHE A 177 -1.37 7.04 -1.05
C PHE A 177 -0.96 8.23 -0.19
N THR A 178 0.29 8.68 -0.32
CA THR A 178 0.80 9.81 0.47
C THR A 178 0.63 11.14 -0.28
N SER A 179 0.73 11.11 -1.61
CA SER A 179 0.52 12.29 -2.44
C SER A 179 -0.13 11.96 -3.78
N SER A 180 -0.65 13.00 -4.44
CA SER A 180 -1.32 12.92 -5.72
C SER A 180 -1.21 14.25 -6.48
N ALA A 181 -1.01 14.17 -7.79
CA ALA A 181 -1.22 15.27 -8.73
C ALA A 181 -2.41 14.93 -9.63
N SER A 182 -3.49 15.72 -9.52
CA SER A 182 -4.69 15.52 -10.33
C SER A 182 -4.71 16.52 -11.50
N PRO A 183 -5.19 16.11 -12.69
CA PRO A 183 -5.36 17.00 -13.82
C PRO A 183 -6.48 18.02 -13.54
N ALA A 184 -6.57 19.07 -14.35
CA ALA A 184 -7.60 20.09 -14.24
C ALA A 184 -9.00 19.60 -14.67
N HIS A 185 -9.12 18.36 -15.15
CA HIS A 185 -10.37 17.79 -15.63
C HIS A 185 -11.47 17.70 -14.55
N PRO A 186 -12.73 17.96 -14.92
CA PRO A 186 -13.86 17.83 -14.00
C PRO A 186 -14.06 16.38 -13.57
N LEU A 187 -13.85 15.41 -14.48
CA LEU A 187 -13.90 13.99 -14.16
C LEU A 187 -12.52 13.50 -13.70
N ARG A 188 -12.41 13.21 -12.40
CA ARG A 188 -11.20 12.66 -11.77
C ARG A 188 -11.57 11.66 -10.69
N TYR A 189 -10.71 10.67 -10.48
CA TYR A 189 -10.85 9.77 -9.33
C TYR A 189 -10.47 10.52 -8.06
N ARG A 190 -11.39 10.55 -7.08
CA ARG A 190 -11.06 10.98 -5.73
C ARG A 190 -10.33 9.85 -5.03
N ILE A 191 -9.05 10.06 -4.75
CA ILE A 191 -8.22 9.12 -4.01
C ILE A 191 -8.14 9.59 -2.55
N GLU A 192 -8.48 8.70 -1.63
CA GLU A 192 -8.30 8.93 -0.19
C GLU A 192 -6.82 8.76 0.16
N LYS A 193 -6.17 9.86 0.55
CA LYS A 193 -4.78 9.84 1.03
C LYS A 193 -4.71 9.33 2.46
N ASN A 194 -3.56 8.76 2.84
CA ASN A 194 -3.22 8.33 4.19
C ASN A 194 -4.11 7.22 4.79
N ARG A 195 -4.94 6.57 3.95
CA ARG A 195 -5.68 5.37 4.30
C ARG A 195 -4.87 4.14 3.93
N LEU A 196 -4.83 3.15 4.83
CA LEU A 196 -4.19 1.87 4.56
C LEU A 196 -5.04 1.00 3.65
N GLU A 197 -4.38 0.42 2.65
CA GLU A 197 -4.99 -0.29 1.55
C GLU A 197 -4.31 -1.64 1.31
N PRO A 198 -5.07 -2.67 0.90
CA PRO A 198 -4.54 -4.01 0.67
C PRO A 198 -3.65 -4.07 -0.57
N LEU A 199 -2.62 -4.93 -0.52
CA LEU A 199 -1.64 -5.09 -1.60
C LEU A 199 -2.12 -5.99 -2.75
N CYS A 200 -3.13 -6.85 -2.55
CA CYS A 200 -3.59 -7.78 -3.58
C CYS A 200 -4.32 -7.11 -4.76
N TRP A 201 -4.68 -5.83 -4.63
CA TRP A 201 -5.63 -5.17 -5.52
C TRP A 201 -5.06 -3.93 -6.19
N GLY A 202 -5.30 -3.84 -7.51
CA GLY A 202 -4.90 -2.72 -8.36
C GLY A 202 -3.42 -2.73 -8.70
N ALA A 203 -3.05 -1.93 -9.70
CA ALA A 203 -1.68 -1.76 -10.15
C ALA A 203 -0.77 -1.29 -8.99
N ALA A 204 -1.22 -0.32 -8.20
CA ALA A 204 -0.48 0.18 -7.06
C ALA A 204 -0.11 -0.94 -6.06
N GLY A 205 -1.09 -1.70 -5.56
CA GLY A 205 -0.84 -2.77 -4.60
C GLY A 205 0.03 -3.89 -5.18
N ARG A 206 -0.34 -4.40 -6.36
CA ARG A 206 0.36 -5.55 -6.97
C ARG A 206 1.78 -5.20 -7.42
N SER A 207 2.03 -3.96 -7.84
CA SER A 207 3.39 -3.48 -8.15
C SER A 207 4.33 -3.54 -6.96
N LEU A 208 3.83 -3.36 -5.74
CA LEU A 208 4.63 -3.49 -4.51
C LEU A 208 4.78 -4.95 -4.11
N LEU A 209 3.65 -5.67 -4.09
CA LEU A 209 3.59 -7.07 -3.66
C LEU A 209 4.54 -7.97 -4.45
N ALA A 210 4.66 -7.71 -5.76
CA ALA A 210 5.53 -8.46 -6.65
C ALA A 210 7.01 -8.42 -6.23
N PHE A 211 7.46 -7.39 -5.52
CA PHE A 211 8.86 -7.23 -5.11
C PHE A 211 9.10 -7.48 -3.61
N LEU A 212 8.08 -7.96 -2.89
CA LEU A 212 8.26 -8.46 -1.52
C LEU A 212 8.91 -9.85 -1.53
N SER A 213 9.40 -10.29 -0.37
CA SER A 213 9.88 -11.65 -0.18
C SER A 213 8.74 -12.66 -0.29
N GLU A 214 9.06 -13.92 -0.61
CA GLU A 214 8.04 -14.97 -0.73
C GLU A 214 7.31 -15.20 0.60
N GLU A 215 8.00 -15.04 1.73
CA GLU A 215 7.38 -15.12 3.06
C GLU A 215 6.34 -14.01 3.27
N GLU A 216 6.68 -12.77 2.93
CA GLU A 216 5.75 -11.64 3.03
C GLU A 216 4.55 -11.81 2.08
N ILE A 217 4.77 -12.32 0.87
CA ILE A 217 3.69 -12.60 -0.09
C ILE A 217 2.74 -13.64 0.49
N GLU A 218 3.26 -14.73 1.03
CA GLU A 218 2.44 -15.78 1.64
C GLU A 218 1.64 -15.25 2.85
N GLN A 219 2.22 -14.33 3.62
CA GLN A 219 1.50 -13.64 4.69
C GLN A 219 0.35 -12.76 4.17
N VAL A 220 0.56 -12.06 3.04
CA VAL A 220 -0.49 -11.27 2.37
C VAL A 220 -1.60 -12.16 1.83
N VAL A 221 -1.26 -13.24 1.13
CA VAL A 221 -2.22 -14.19 0.55
C VAL A 221 -3.08 -14.81 1.65
N ARG A 222 -2.46 -15.28 2.75
CA ARG A 222 -3.19 -15.86 3.89
C ARG A 222 -4.14 -14.88 4.58
N ARG A 223 -3.83 -13.58 4.53
CA ARG A 223 -4.62 -12.51 5.16
C ARG A 223 -5.35 -11.66 4.11
N ALA A 224 -5.58 -12.19 2.91
CA ALA A 224 -6.11 -11.41 1.80
C ALA A 224 -7.45 -10.78 2.16
N GLU A 225 -7.48 -9.45 2.05
CA GLU A 225 -8.70 -8.67 2.20
C GLU A 225 -9.52 -8.70 0.91
N PRO A 226 -10.86 -8.66 0.99
CA PRO A 226 -11.70 -8.57 -0.20
C PRO A 226 -11.41 -7.27 -0.98
N SER A 227 -11.81 -7.27 -2.24
CA SER A 227 -11.65 -6.14 -3.14
C SER A 227 -12.23 -4.85 -2.53
N PRO A 228 -11.48 -3.73 -2.52
CA PRO A 228 -11.99 -2.46 -2.02
C PRO A 228 -13.08 -1.86 -2.93
N LEU A 229 -13.24 -2.38 -4.15
CA LEU A 229 -14.23 -1.92 -5.11
C LEU A 229 -15.62 -2.52 -4.87
N ASP A 230 -15.69 -3.83 -4.72
CA ASP A 230 -16.93 -4.62 -4.78
C ASP A 230 -17.00 -5.74 -3.75
N GLY A 231 -15.99 -5.89 -2.89
CA GLY A 231 -15.96 -6.88 -1.82
C GLY A 231 -15.71 -8.31 -2.29
N ARG A 232 -15.41 -8.55 -3.58
CA ARG A 232 -15.12 -9.90 -4.08
C ARG A 232 -13.85 -10.49 -3.44
N PRO A 233 -13.78 -11.81 -3.20
CA PRO A 233 -12.56 -12.45 -2.72
C PRO A 233 -11.46 -12.38 -3.77
N MET A 234 -10.21 -12.42 -3.31
CA MET A 234 -9.04 -12.49 -4.18
C MET A 234 -8.91 -13.91 -4.77
N ASP A 235 -8.63 -13.98 -6.07
CA ASP A 235 -8.19 -15.20 -6.76
C ASP A 235 -6.66 -15.33 -6.64
N GLU A 236 -6.21 -16.41 -6.00
CA GLU A 236 -4.79 -16.63 -5.72
C GLU A 236 -4.00 -16.96 -6.99
N ASP A 237 -4.55 -17.75 -7.92
CA ASP A 237 -3.87 -18.13 -9.15
C ASP A 237 -3.71 -16.91 -10.07
N GLU A 238 -4.77 -16.11 -10.20
CA GLU A 238 -4.74 -14.82 -10.92
C GLU A 238 -3.68 -13.89 -10.32
N LEU A 239 -3.65 -13.78 -8.98
CA LEU A 239 -2.67 -12.95 -8.29
C LEU A 239 -1.25 -13.46 -8.57
N ARG A 240 -0.96 -14.74 -8.34
CA ARG A 240 0.39 -15.31 -8.51
C ARG A 240 0.88 -15.17 -9.95
N GLN A 241 0.01 -15.37 -10.94
CA GLN A 241 0.35 -15.13 -12.34
C GLN A 241 0.66 -13.65 -12.59
N SER A 242 -0.17 -12.75 -12.08
CA SER A 242 0.05 -11.30 -12.17
C SER A 242 1.39 -10.88 -11.54
N LEU A 243 1.75 -11.41 -10.37
CA LEU A 243 3.02 -11.09 -9.70
C LEU A 243 4.24 -11.55 -10.51
N ARG A 244 4.18 -12.71 -11.17
CA ARG A 244 5.26 -13.18 -12.06
C ARG A 244 5.47 -12.21 -13.23
N THR A 245 4.40 -11.87 -13.94
CA THR A 245 4.44 -10.91 -15.04
C THR A 245 4.98 -9.55 -14.58
N ILE A 246 4.55 -9.05 -13.43
CA ILE A 246 5.02 -7.77 -12.87
C ILE A 246 6.53 -7.82 -12.58
N ARG A 247 7.04 -8.93 -12.02
CA ARG A 247 8.49 -9.11 -11.77
C ARG A 247 9.30 -9.08 -13.05
N GLU A 248 8.80 -9.70 -14.11
CA GLU A 248 9.47 -9.78 -15.41
C GLU A 248 9.51 -8.42 -16.12
N GLN A 249 8.37 -7.71 -16.18
CA GLN A 249 8.26 -6.45 -16.91
C GLN A 249 8.60 -5.20 -16.07
N GLY A 250 8.60 -5.29 -14.74
CA GLY A 250 8.95 -4.18 -13.84
C GLY A 250 7.84 -3.14 -13.63
N TYR A 251 6.61 -3.41 -14.04
CA TYR A 251 5.45 -2.55 -13.80
C TYR A 251 4.17 -3.39 -13.67
N ALA A 252 3.12 -2.81 -13.09
CA ALA A 252 1.82 -3.42 -12.97
C ALA A 252 0.77 -2.65 -13.77
N VAL A 253 -0.20 -3.38 -14.31
CA VAL A 253 -1.41 -2.83 -14.90
C VAL A 253 -2.63 -3.45 -14.23
N SER A 254 -3.70 -2.68 -14.11
CA SER A 254 -4.97 -3.19 -13.60
C SER A 254 -6.11 -2.42 -14.24
N CYS A 255 -7.22 -3.10 -14.54
CA CYS A 255 -8.47 -2.40 -14.86
C CYS A 255 -9.56 -2.73 -13.83
N SER A 256 -10.26 -1.69 -13.36
CA SER A 256 -11.43 -1.78 -12.49
C SER A 256 -11.25 -2.71 -11.28
N GLN A 257 -10.07 -2.67 -10.64
CA GLN A 257 -9.81 -3.44 -9.41
C GLN A 257 -9.98 -2.63 -8.13
N ARG A 258 -9.93 -1.29 -8.22
CA ARG A 258 -10.04 -0.39 -7.05
C ARG A 258 -11.10 0.69 -7.20
N ALA A 259 -11.29 1.18 -8.42
CA ALA A 259 -12.32 2.15 -8.75
C ALA A 259 -12.99 1.72 -10.07
N PRO A 260 -14.30 1.89 -10.23
CA PRO A 260 -14.99 1.50 -11.46
C PRO A 260 -14.48 2.33 -12.65
N GLY A 261 -14.22 1.65 -13.76
CA GLY A 261 -13.70 2.25 -14.99
C GLY A 261 -12.28 2.79 -14.88
N ALA A 262 -11.53 2.49 -13.81
CA ALA A 262 -10.17 2.99 -13.65
C ALA A 262 -9.16 1.99 -14.24
N TYR A 263 -8.35 2.47 -15.18
CA TYR A 263 -7.14 1.81 -15.64
C TYR A 263 -5.93 2.36 -14.89
N GLY A 264 -5.15 1.49 -14.26
CA GLY A 264 -3.97 1.86 -13.49
C GLY A 264 -2.69 1.31 -14.11
N VAL A 265 -1.65 2.14 -14.20
CA VAL A 265 -0.27 1.73 -14.53
C VAL A 265 0.62 2.11 -13.36
N ALA A 266 1.34 1.17 -12.77
CA ALA A 266 2.18 1.44 -11.60
C ALA A 266 3.61 0.94 -11.77
N VAL A 267 4.57 1.78 -11.42
CA VAL A 267 6.01 1.46 -11.45
C VAL A 267 6.57 1.58 -10.02
N PRO A 268 7.16 0.51 -9.46
CA PRO A 268 7.75 0.56 -8.12
C PRO A 268 9.07 1.35 -8.10
N PHE A 269 9.39 1.90 -6.95
CA PHE A 269 10.70 2.46 -6.63
C PHE A 269 11.29 1.77 -5.39
N PHE A 270 12.63 1.78 -5.32
CA PHE A 270 13.40 0.98 -4.38
C PHE A 270 14.34 1.87 -3.56
N ASP A 271 14.82 1.38 -2.42
CA ASP A 271 15.92 2.02 -1.71
C ASP A 271 17.30 1.56 -2.23
N LEU A 272 18.37 2.06 -1.61
CA LEU A 272 19.75 1.70 -1.95
C LEU A 272 20.10 0.22 -1.68
N ARG A 273 19.27 -0.50 -0.92
CA ARG A 273 19.42 -1.94 -0.64
C ARG A 273 18.66 -2.80 -1.65
N GLY A 274 17.95 -2.17 -2.59
CA GLY A 274 17.10 -2.84 -3.56
C GLY A 274 15.78 -3.35 -2.98
N GLU A 275 15.36 -2.83 -1.82
CA GLU A 275 14.08 -3.15 -1.21
C GLU A 275 12.99 -2.21 -1.72
N VAL A 276 11.84 -2.76 -2.09
CA VAL A 276 10.70 -1.94 -2.55
C VAL A 276 10.17 -1.07 -1.43
N ARG A 277 9.90 0.19 -1.75
CA ARG A 277 9.52 1.23 -0.80
C ARG A 277 8.19 1.90 -1.12
N GLY A 278 7.84 1.92 -2.40
CA GLY A 278 6.64 2.55 -2.88
C GLY A 278 6.54 2.44 -4.39
N ASN A 279 5.57 3.13 -4.97
CA ASN A 279 5.40 3.21 -6.42
C ASN A 279 4.89 4.59 -6.83
N LEU A 280 5.02 4.84 -8.13
CA LEU A 280 4.24 5.86 -8.82
C LEU A 280 3.15 5.18 -9.64
N THR A 281 1.91 5.65 -9.52
CA THR A 281 0.77 5.10 -10.24
C THR A 281 0.10 6.18 -11.07
N LEU A 282 -0.06 5.93 -12.37
CA LEU A 282 -0.93 6.68 -13.26
C LEU A 282 -2.33 6.05 -13.25
N THR A 283 -3.36 6.86 -13.03
CA THR A 283 -4.77 6.44 -13.03
C THR A 283 -5.50 7.15 -14.16
N ILE A 284 -6.05 6.36 -15.07
CA ILE A 284 -6.64 6.78 -16.34
C ILE A 284 -8.09 6.28 -16.37
N PRO A 285 -9.09 7.11 -16.71
CA PRO A 285 -10.43 6.62 -17.04
C PRO A 285 -10.37 5.69 -18.25
N ASP A 286 -10.99 4.53 -18.17
CA ASP A 286 -10.95 3.47 -19.19
C ASP A 286 -11.36 3.93 -20.60
N PHE A 287 -12.32 4.85 -20.71
CA PHE A 287 -12.72 5.44 -21.99
C PHE A 287 -11.66 6.35 -22.63
N ARG A 288 -10.63 6.77 -21.87
CA ARG A 288 -9.45 7.49 -22.39
C ARG A 288 -8.22 6.60 -22.55
N PHE A 289 -8.30 5.35 -22.10
CA PHE A 289 -7.19 4.42 -22.21
C PHE A 289 -6.93 4.12 -23.69
N ASP A 290 -5.69 4.38 -24.11
CA ASP A 290 -5.16 4.04 -25.43
C ASP A 290 -4.00 3.05 -25.25
N PRO A 291 -4.15 1.79 -25.68
CA PRO A 291 -3.08 0.80 -25.62
C PRO A 291 -1.78 1.27 -26.28
N ALA A 292 -1.85 2.10 -27.33
CA ALA A 292 -0.67 2.61 -28.04
C ALA A 292 0.17 3.57 -27.18
N ARG A 293 -0.42 4.16 -26.12
CA ARG A 293 0.27 5.09 -25.21
C ARG A 293 0.84 4.40 -23.97
N GLN A 294 0.54 3.12 -23.75
CA GLN A 294 0.93 2.41 -22.54
C GLN A 294 2.44 2.43 -22.31
N ASP A 295 3.23 2.10 -23.33
CA ASP A 295 4.69 2.04 -23.20
C ASP A 295 5.30 3.42 -22.92
N ALA A 296 4.72 4.48 -23.50
CA ALA A 296 5.12 5.85 -23.20
C ALA A 296 4.82 6.23 -21.74
N TRP A 297 3.65 5.85 -21.21
CA TRP A 297 3.32 6.07 -19.79
C TRP A 297 4.24 5.29 -18.85
N VAL A 298 4.55 4.03 -19.18
CA VAL A 298 5.48 3.20 -18.41
C VAL A 298 6.88 3.83 -18.42
N GLY A 299 7.35 4.30 -19.58
CA GLY A 299 8.63 4.99 -19.72
C GLY A 299 8.72 6.23 -18.82
N LEU A 300 7.71 7.10 -18.89
CA LEU A 300 7.61 8.31 -18.07
C LEU A 300 7.60 7.99 -16.56
N LEU A 301 6.81 7.00 -16.13
CA LEU A 301 6.77 6.57 -14.74
C LEU A 301 8.09 5.96 -14.27
N ARG A 302 8.80 5.22 -15.14
CA ARG A 302 10.13 4.66 -14.83
C ARG A 302 11.17 5.77 -14.60
N GLU A 303 11.19 6.78 -15.45
CA GLU A 303 12.08 7.93 -15.29
C GLU A 303 11.79 8.71 -14.00
N ALA A 304 10.50 8.93 -13.72
CA ALA A 304 10.04 9.56 -12.50
C ALA A 304 10.42 8.73 -11.25
N ALA A 305 10.22 7.42 -11.27
CA ALA A 305 10.57 6.51 -10.17
C ALA A 305 12.10 6.45 -9.94
N ALA A 306 12.88 6.45 -11.01
CA ALA A 306 14.35 6.51 -10.92
C ALA A 306 14.82 7.85 -10.33
N THR A 307 14.20 8.96 -10.74
CA THR A 307 14.50 10.29 -10.19
C THR A 307 14.15 10.37 -8.71
N LEU A 308 12.99 9.84 -8.32
CA LEU A 308 12.57 9.76 -6.93
C LEU A 308 13.57 8.93 -6.09
N THR A 309 13.95 7.74 -6.59
CA THR A 309 14.95 6.87 -5.95
C THR A 309 16.27 7.60 -5.70
N ARG A 310 16.80 8.31 -6.72
CA ARG A 310 18.05 9.07 -6.61
C ARG A 310 17.96 10.22 -5.60
N ARG A 311 16.85 10.98 -5.62
CA ARG A 311 16.68 12.16 -4.75
C ARG A 311 16.40 11.80 -3.30
N LEU A 312 15.74 10.66 -3.05
CA LEU A 312 15.45 10.21 -1.69
C LEU A 312 16.71 9.76 -0.94
N GLY A 313 17.71 9.20 -1.63
CA GLY A 313 18.99 8.81 -1.02
C GLY A 313 18.87 7.85 0.16
N TRP A 314 17.79 7.06 0.25
CA TRP A 314 17.48 6.23 1.43
C TRP A 314 18.55 5.16 1.70
N SER A 315 19.28 5.34 2.80
CA SER A 315 20.28 4.43 3.38
C SER A 315 19.72 3.51 4.47
#